data_AF-A0A7C5MKB9-F1
#
_entry.id   AF-A0A7C5MKB9-F1
#
_cell.length_a   1.000
_cell.length_b   1.000
_cell.length_c   1.000
_cell.angle_alpha   90.00
_cell.angle_beta   90.00
_cell.angle_gamma   90.00
#
_symmetry.space_group_name_H-M   'P 1'
#
loop_
_entity.id
_entity.type
_entity.pdbx_description
1 polymer ?
#
loop_
_entity_poly.entity_id
_entity_poly.type
_entity_poly.pdbx_seq_one_letter_code
_entity_poly.pdbx_strand_id
1 'polypeptide(L)'
;MNNVYYNVYHLVQKFYEEEAAWEPAIKQEWVEGFLRRRAWEGEEDAVLRRIWNHLKLLEIYLSNTEGEAADLETMTVQELSLAVEWLASRVPDFKATLKNVRAFFADLVEFSRYLADRGVIGEPDRLAEAAEYIAGGRRLKLKRPDLGGLLSLDDYELERLRDDAPPAVVEGLGKMLNRIVEQLMHKLGQYYQREEYAEDFQRALFLYSGPFRPVPDGEDDQFWLGFWDYFLFDYHLLGNDVKPLENFAAATGTALRQEERQLLQRMLNARFTVFYIHRIIDQDWVECVNLFTEERFQLPFPDIDYTSMRRFLFYGHLFSRHMLMINYIASVEASPNLRRRIKEEIARQKAIFEIQHPDAGWDDFFDRHALVVRHSIDMLVSQAK
;
A
#
# COMPACT_ATOMS: atom_id res chain seq x y z
N MET A 1 41.83 -12.04 5.87
CA MET A 1 40.65 -11.71 5.04
C MET A 1 41.10 -10.65 4.04
N ASN A 2 41.22 -11.03 2.76
CA ASN A 2 41.66 -10.11 1.71
C ASN A 2 40.58 -9.05 1.52
N ASN A 3 40.95 -7.78 1.70
CA ASN A 3 40.09 -6.64 1.41
C ASN A 3 40.00 -6.53 -0.12
N VAL A 4 39.02 -7.22 -0.73
CA VAL A 4 38.78 -7.12 -2.17
C VAL A 4 38.28 -5.70 -2.43
N TYR A 5 39.10 -4.89 -3.10
CA TYR A 5 38.74 -3.53 -3.48
C TYR A 5 37.76 -3.61 -4.65
N TYR A 6 36.45 -3.68 -4.35
CA TYR A 6 35.41 -3.74 -5.38
C TYR A 6 35.28 -2.38 -6.05
N ASN A 7 35.83 -2.17 -7.25
CA ASN A 7 35.60 -0.96 -8.06
C ASN A 7 34.08 -0.72 -8.26
N VAL A 8 33.66 0.54 -8.44
CA VAL A 8 32.26 0.92 -8.69
C VAL A 8 31.53 0.03 -9.71
N TYR A 9 32.17 -0.36 -10.82
CA TYR A 9 31.51 -1.21 -11.84
C TYR A 9 31.12 -2.59 -11.32
N HIS A 10 31.92 -3.16 -10.41
CA HIS A 10 31.58 -4.42 -9.76
C HIS A 10 30.40 -4.27 -8.79
N LEU A 11 30.24 -3.09 -8.18
CA LEU A 11 29.07 -2.79 -7.34
C LEU A 11 27.79 -2.63 -8.17
N VAL A 12 27.91 -2.02 -9.36
CA VAL A 12 26.79 -1.92 -10.31
C VAL A 12 26.37 -3.31 -10.76
N GLN A 13 27.31 -4.11 -11.30
CA GLN A 13 27.03 -5.45 -11.79
C GLN A 13 26.36 -6.33 -10.72
N LYS A 14 26.94 -6.35 -9.50
CA LYS A 14 26.39 -7.14 -8.39
C LYS A 14 24.94 -6.76 -8.08
N PHE A 15 24.61 -5.48 -8.07
CA PHE A 15 23.24 -5.04 -7.81
C PHE A 15 22.27 -5.53 -8.88
N TYR A 16 22.60 -5.41 -10.17
CA TYR A 16 21.71 -5.85 -11.24
C TYR A 16 21.58 -7.37 -11.35
N GLU A 17 22.59 -8.13 -10.90
CA GLU A 17 22.56 -9.59 -10.88
C GLU A 17 21.82 -10.17 -9.66
N GLU A 18 21.93 -9.52 -8.49
CA GLU A 18 21.49 -10.09 -7.21
C GLU A 18 20.33 -9.34 -6.54
N GLU A 19 20.19 -8.03 -6.76
CA GLU A 19 19.32 -7.15 -5.96
C GLU A 19 18.25 -6.40 -6.79
N ALA A 20 18.44 -6.23 -8.10
CA ALA A 20 17.52 -5.47 -8.94
C ALA A 20 16.22 -6.24 -9.25
N ALA A 21 15.15 -5.49 -9.48
CA ALA A 21 13.90 -6.05 -9.98
C ALA A 21 14.09 -6.71 -11.36
N TRP A 22 13.19 -7.63 -11.72
CA TRP A 22 13.23 -8.34 -13.01
C TRP A 22 13.22 -7.37 -14.20
N GLU A 23 12.49 -6.26 -14.08
CA GLU A 23 12.52 -5.12 -15.02
C GLU A 23 12.90 -3.83 -14.26
N PRO A 24 14.18 -3.45 -14.23
CA PRO A 24 14.61 -2.25 -13.52
C PRO A 24 14.27 -0.98 -14.31
N ALA A 25 13.85 0.07 -13.60
CA ALA A 25 13.48 1.35 -14.22
C ALA A 25 14.72 2.07 -14.78
N ILE A 26 15.84 2.00 -14.06
CA ILE A 26 17.14 2.47 -14.49
C ILE A 26 17.93 1.27 -15.02
N LYS A 27 18.25 1.25 -16.31
CA LYS A 27 19.01 0.13 -16.91
C LYS A 27 20.49 0.16 -16.53
N GLN A 28 21.09 -1.02 -16.36
CA GLN A 28 22.52 -1.18 -16.07
C GLN A 28 23.41 -0.46 -17.08
N GLU A 29 23.10 -0.60 -18.38
CA GLU A 29 23.86 0.03 -19.48
C GLU A 29 23.89 1.57 -19.39
N TRP A 30 22.83 2.17 -18.85
CA TRP A 30 22.74 3.62 -18.68
C TRP A 30 23.68 4.09 -17.58
N VAL A 31 23.64 3.40 -16.45
CA VAL A 31 24.49 3.67 -15.28
C VAL A 31 25.96 3.49 -15.65
N GLU A 32 26.32 2.34 -16.24
CA GLU A 32 27.71 2.08 -16.62
C GLU A 32 28.23 3.10 -17.64
N GLY A 33 27.41 3.45 -18.63
CA GLY A 33 27.77 4.46 -19.62
C GLY A 33 28.00 5.83 -18.99
N PHE A 34 27.16 6.23 -18.03
CA PHE A 34 27.29 7.49 -17.31
C PHE A 34 28.55 7.51 -16.44
N LEU A 35 28.78 6.46 -15.65
CA LEU A 35 29.97 6.36 -14.80
C LEU A 35 31.26 6.33 -15.62
N ARG A 36 31.26 5.67 -16.79
CA ARG A 36 32.40 5.71 -17.73
C ARG A 36 32.67 7.12 -18.22
N ARG A 37 31.64 7.89 -18.60
CA ARG A 37 31.79 9.29 -19.01
C ARG A 37 32.42 10.12 -17.90
N ARG A 38 31.90 10.03 -16.66
CA ARG A 38 32.44 10.76 -15.51
C ARG A 38 33.87 10.34 -15.17
N ALA A 39 34.20 9.05 -15.28
CA ALA A 39 35.57 8.56 -15.11
C ALA A 39 36.53 9.11 -16.19
N TRP A 40 36.07 9.23 -17.44
CA TRP A 40 36.85 9.82 -18.54
C TRP A 40 37.08 11.32 -18.35
N GLU A 41 36.15 12.02 -17.71
CA GLU A 41 36.28 13.43 -17.31
C GLU A 41 37.26 13.62 -16.12
N GLY A 42 37.76 12.53 -15.53
CA GLY A 42 38.79 12.53 -14.50
C GLY A 42 38.29 12.37 -13.06
N GLU A 43 37.03 11.96 -12.86
CA GLU A 43 36.48 11.74 -11.52
C GLU A 43 37.11 10.53 -10.81
N GLU A 44 37.32 10.67 -9.50
CA GLU A 44 37.88 9.61 -8.66
C GLU A 44 36.84 8.51 -8.36
N ASP A 45 37.31 7.27 -8.11
CA ASP A 45 36.46 6.12 -7.77
C ASP A 45 35.54 6.39 -6.57
N ALA A 46 35.97 7.21 -5.60
CA ALA A 46 35.13 7.62 -4.47
C ALA A 46 33.91 8.46 -4.89
N VAL A 47 34.06 9.35 -5.88
CA VAL A 47 32.98 10.15 -6.45
C VAL A 47 32.04 9.25 -7.26
N LEU A 48 32.60 8.37 -8.09
CA LEU A 48 31.82 7.42 -8.88
C LEU A 48 30.96 6.49 -7.99
N ARG A 49 31.51 6.00 -6.87
CA ARG A 49 30.74 5.24 -5.88
C ARG A 49 29.62 6.04 -5.24
N ARG A 50 29.84 7.32 -4.94
CA ARG A 50 28.79 8.20 -4.41
C ARG A 50 27.66 8.35 -5.41
N ILE A 51 28.00 8.66 -6.67
CA ILE A 51 27.04 8.78 -7.77
C ILE A 51 26.25 7.48 -7.91
N TRP A 52 26.95 6.34 -7.95
CA TRP A 52 26.30 5.03 -8.00
C TRP A 52 25.35 4.81 -6.82
N ASN A 53 25.77 5.14 -5.60
CA ASN A 53 24.92 4.98 -4.43
C ASN A 53 23.64 5.83 -4.55
N HIS A 54 23.71 7.05 -5.06
CA HIS A 54 22.51 7.87 -5.30
C HIS A 54 21.60 7.26 -6.38
N LEU A 55 22.15 6.77 -7.48
CA LEU A 55 21.37 6.09 -8.53
C LEU A 55 20.73 4.80 -8.02
N LYS A 56 21.47 4.00 -7.24
CA LYS A 56 20.96 2.80 -6.56
C LYS A 56 19.79 3.13 -5.63
N LEU A 57 19.88 4.21 -4.84
CA LEU A 57 18.79 4.61 -3.96
C LEU A 57 17.53 5.01 -4.74
N LEU A 58 17.69 5.69 -5.87
CA LEU A 58 16.56 5.99 -6.75
C LEU A 58 15.97 4.72 -7.36
N GLU A 59 16.80 3.81 -7.85
CA GLU A 59 16.32 2.53 -8.40
C GLU A 59 15.58 1.71 -7.35
N ILE A 60 16.12 1.57 -6.13
CA ILE A 60 15.43 0.91 -5.03
C ILE A 60 14.06 1.56 -4.78
N TYR A 61 13.99 2.88 -4.77
CA TYR A 61 12.70 3.57 -4.62
C TYR A 61 11.74 3.21 -5.76
N LEU A 62 12.19 3.27 -7.02
CA LEU A 62 11.38 2.97 -8.19
C LEU A 62 10.91 1.51 -8.22
N SER A 63 11.79 0.55 -7.90
CA SER A 63 11.46 -0.87 -7.82
C SER A 63 10.46 -1.19 -6.70
N ASN A 64 10.40 -0.37 -5.65
CA ASN A 64 9.45 -0.53 -4.54
C ASN A 64 8.16 0.28 -4.72
N THR A 65 8.04 1.03 -5.82
CA THR A 65 6.80 1.72 -6.20
C THR A 65 6.14 0.95 -7.34
N GLU A 66 5.08 0.20 -7.05
CA GLU A 66 4.39 -0.65 -8.03
C GLU A 66 3.85 0.14 -9.24
N GLY A 67 4.18 -0.35 -10.44
CA GLY A 67 3.53 0.02 -11.71
C GLY A 67 4.48 0.19 -12.90
N GLU A 68 4.01 -0.15 -14.09
CA GLU A 68 4.69 -0.02 -15.41
C GLU A 68 5.06 1.43 -15.79
N ALA A 69 4.77 2.41 -14.92
CA ALA A 69 4.95 3.85 -15.16
C ALA A 69 5.85 4.55 -14.11
N ALA A 70 6.69 3.80 -13.38
CA ALA A 70 7.78 4.38 -12.58
C ALA A 70 8.93 4.84 -13.50
N ASP A 71 8.61 5.68 -14.48
CA ASP A 71 9.56 6.21 -15.45
C ASP A 71 10.25 7.44 -14.88
N LEU A 72 11.57 7.49 -15.00
CA LEU A 72 12.41 8.62 -14.63
C LEU A 72 11.93 9.93 -15.31
N GLU A 73 11.33 9.82 -16.51
CA GLU A 73 10.85 10.97 -17.30
C GLU A 73 9.57 11.62 -16.74
N THR A 74 8.70 10.85 -16.11
CA THR A 74 7.38 11.33 -15.64
C THR A 74 7.40 11.83 -14.21
N MET A 75 8.51 11.62 -13.47
CA MET A 75 8.62 11.98 -12.07
C MET A 75 8.40 13.48 -11.81
N THR A 76 7.37 13.76 -11.02
CA THR A 76 6.97 15.10 -10.57
C THR A 76 7.74 15.55 -9.33
N VAL A 77 7.68 16.86 -9.03
CA VAL A 77 8.24 17.44 -7.79
C VAL A 77 7.69 16.73 -6.55
N GLN A 78 6.42 16.33 -6.60
CA GLN A 78 5.76 15.59 -5.53
C GLN A 78 6.36 14.20 -5.37
N GLU A 79 6.47 13.41 -6.44
CA GLU A 79 7.06 12.07 -6.38
C GLU A 79 8.52 12.10 -5.92
N LEU A 80 9.31 13.07 -6.37
CA LEU A 80 10.69 13.24 -5.91
C LEU A 80 10.77 13.69 -4.44
N SER A 81 9.84 14.52 -3.97
CA SER A 81 9.74 14.86 -2.55
C SER A 81 9.44 13.61 -1.71
N LEU A 82 8.61 12.71 -2.24
CA LEU A 82 8.20 11.50 -1.57
C LEU A 82 9.29 10.42 -1.59
N ALA A 83 10.09 10.35 -2.66
CA ALA A 83 11.30 9.54 -2.71
C ALA A 83 12.27 9.91 -1.57
N VAL A 84 12.51 11.21 -1.37
CA VAL A 84 13.35 11.68 -0.26
C VAL A 84 12.80 11.28 1.10
N GLU A 85 11.49 11.36 1.32
CA GLU A 85 10.85 10.96 2.57
C GLU A 85 10.90 9.43 2.79
N TRP A 86 10.66 8.65 1.75
CA TRP A 86 10.71 7.19 1.79
C TRP A 86 12.12 6.69 2.09
N LEU A 87 13.12 7.25 1.41
CA LEU A 87 14.52 6.91 1.66
C LEU A 87 14.92 7.24 3.10
N ALA A 88 14.47 8.38 3.64
CA ALA A 88 14.80 8.77 5.00
C ALA A 88 14.12 7.93 6.09
N SER A 89 13.02 7.24 5.77
CA SER A 89 12.33 6.37 6.73
C SER A 89 12.77 4.92 6.63
N ARG A 90 13.14 4.43 5.44
CA ARG A 90 13.44 3.02 5.18
C ARG A 90 14.91 2.69 4.97
N VAL A 91 15.74 3.67 4.59
CA VAL A 91 17.18 3.45 4.37
C VAL A 91 17.97 4.02 5.56
N PRO A 92 18.57 3.19 6.43
CA PRO A 92 19.22 3.63 7.66
C PRO A 92 20.28 4.72 7.47
N ASP A 93 21.01 4.65 6.36
CA ASP A 93 22.12 5.56 6.05
C ASP A 93 21.70 6.85 5.32
N PHE A 94 20.45 6.93 4.87
CA PHE A 94 19.95 8.13 4.17
C PHE A 94 19.29 9.10 5.15
N LYS A 95 19.97 10.22 5.41
CA LYS A 95 19.39 11.31 6.22
C LYS A 95 18.90 12.43 5.31
N ALA A 96 17.61 12.78 5.39
CA ALA A 96 16.98 13.91 4.68
C ALA A 96 17.46 15.28 5.23
N THR A 97 18.76 15.54 5.11
CA THR A 97 19.36 16.85 5.39
C THR A 97 19.53 17.63 4.09
N LEU A 98 19.52 18.97 4.16
CA LEU A 98 19.68 19.83 2.98
C LEU A 98 20.95 19.48 2.18
N LYS A 99 22.05 19.19 2.87
CA LYS A 99 23.33 18.80 2.24
C LYS A 99 23.20 17.50 1.46
N ASN A 100 22.63 16.46 2.07
CA ASN A 100 22.52 15.14 1.45
C ASN A 100 21.55 15.16 0.29
N VAL A 101 20.38 15.78 0.46
CA VAL A 101 19.35 15.86 -0.58
C VAL A 101 19.83 16.69 -1.78
N ARG A 102 20.63 17.75 -1.58
CA ARG A 102 21.28 18.48 -2.68
C ARG A 102 22.28 17.62 -3.44
N ALA A 103 23.13 16.88 -2.73
CA ALA A 103 24.11 16.01 -3.37
C ALA A 103 23.42 14.88 -4.16
N PHE A 104 22.36 14.30 -3.59
CA PHE A 104 21.50 13.33 -4.24
C PHE A 104 20.92 13.89 -5.54
N PHE A 105 20.19 15.01 -5.48
CA PHE A 105 19.60 15.61 -6.68
C PHE A 105 20.63 16.09 -7.70
N ALA A 106 21.79 16.60 -7.28
CA ALA A 106 22.84 17.02 -8.22
C ALA A 106 23.30 15.85 -9.09
N ASP A 107 23.56 14.69 -8.49
CA ASP A 107 23.98 13.49 -9.23
C ASP A 107 22.85 12.98 -10.14
N LEU A 108 21.58 13.07 -9.70
CA LEU A 108 20.42 12.69 -10.52
C LEU A 108 20.19 13.64 -11.72
N VAL A 109 20.37 14.95 -11.54
CA VAL A 109 20.23 15.94 -12.63
C VAL A 109 21.32 15.76 -13.68
N GLU A 110 22.56 15.47 -13.27
CA GLU A 110 23.63 15.16 -14.22
C GLU A 110 23.34 13.87 -15.00
N PHE A 111 22.80 12.86 -14.32
CA PHE A 111 22.39 11.61 -14.95
C PHE A 111 21.23 11.81 -15.93
N SER A 112 20.19 12.58 -15.58
CA SER A 112 19.06 12.85 -16.47
C SER A 112 19.51 13.59 -17.73
N ARG A 113 20.39 14.59 -17.60
CA ARG A 113 20.98 15.28 -18.75
C ARG A 113 21.77 14.33 -19.65
N TYR A 114 22.56 13.43 -19.06
CA TYR A 114 23.29 12.41 -19.82
C TYR A 114 22.35 11.49 -20.62
N LEU A 115 21.20 11.11 -20.04
CA LEU A 115 20.19 10.31 -20.73
C LEU A 115 19.51 11.08 -21.85
N ALA A 116 19.21 12.37 -21.63
CA ALA A 116 18.63 13.23 -22.65
C ALA A 116 19.58 13.45 -23.84
N ASP A 117 20.88 13.64 -23.58
CA ASP A 117 21.92 13.73 -24.62
C ASP A 117 21.93 12.49 -25.54
N ARG A 118 21.50 11.34 -25.03
CA ARG A 118 21.41 10.07 -25.77
C ARG A 118 20.04 9.78 -26.37
N GLY A 119 19.07 10.68 -26.19
CA GLY A 119 17.69 10.50 -26.65
C GLY A 119 16.93 9.41 -25.91
N VAL A 120 17.35 9.07 -24.69
CA VAL A 120 16.66 8.09 -23.83
C VAL A 120 15.45 8.72 -23.13
N ILE A 121 15.55 10.00 -22.74
CA ILE A 121 14.46 10.79 -22.15
C ILE A 121 14.31 12.11 -22.91
N GLY A 122 13.09 12.67 -22.96
CA GLY A 122 12.78 13.90 -23.67
C GLY A 122 13.01 15.19 -22.87
N GLU A 123 12.74 15.18 -21.55
CA GLU A 123 12.75 16.40 -20.71
C GLU A 123 13.74 16.31 -19.52
N PRO A 124 15.04 16.63 -19.70
CA PRO A 124 16.01 16.59 -18.59
C PRO A 124 15.80 17.68 -17.52
N ASP A 125 15.17 18.79 -17.89
CA ASP A 125 15.04 19.98 -17.04
C ASP A 125 14.01 19.81 -15.92
N ARG A 126 13.04 18.89 -16.07
CA ARG A 126 12.01 18.62 -15.04
C ARG A 126 12.64 18.21 -13.70
N LEU A 127 13.67 17.36 -13.73
CA LEU A 127 14.38 16.92 -12.52
C LEU A 127 15.16 18.09 -11.90
N ALA A 128 15.74 18.96 -12.74
CA ALA A 128 16.45 20.15 -12.27
C ALA A 128 15.51 21.17 -11.61
N GLU A 129 14.33 21.40 -12.19
CA GLU A 129 13.29 22.26 -11.61
C GLU A 129 12.80 21.71 -10.26
N ALA A 130 12.57 20.40 -10.18
CA ALA A 130 12.20 19.73 -8.93
C ALA A 130 13.29 19.83 -7.86
N ALA A 131 14.56 19.63 -8.25
CA ALA A 131 15.71 19.76 -7.37
C ALA A 131 15.83 21.18 -6.80
N GLU A 132 15.64 22.21 -7.65
CA GLU A 132 15.66 23.61 -7.23
C GLU A 132 14.50 23.94 -6.30
N TYR A 133 13.29 23.45 -6.60
CA TYR A 133 12.15 23.62 -5.72
C TYR A 133 12.40 23.01 -4.33
N ILE A 134 12.84 21.74 -4.30
CA ILE A 134 12.96 20.96 -3.07
C ILE A 134 14.15 21.42 -2.23
N ALA A 135 15.28 21.68 -2.87
CA ALA A 135 16.56 21.84 -2.20
C ALA A 135 17.33 23.14 -2.55
N GLY A 136 16.82 24.00 -3.43
CA GLY A 136 17.46 25.28 -3.79
C GLY A 136 17.47 26.30 -2.64
N GLY A 137 16.46 26.27 -1.78
CA GLY A 137 16.32 27.19 -0.64
C GLY A 137 17.22 26.90 0.58
N ARG A 138 17.10 27.71 1.64
CA ARG A 138 17.83 27.52 2.92
C ARG A 138 17.34 26.35 3.77
N ARG A 139 16.18 25.77 3.41
CA ARG A 139 15.53 24.62 4.07
C ARG A 139 14.93 23.75 2.98
N LEU A 140 14.81 22.46 3.26
CA LEU A 140 14.12 21.52 2.38
C LEU A 140 12.64 21.90 2.28
N LYS A 141 12.13 21.97 1.05
CA LYS A 141 10.73 22.20 0.72
C LYS A 141 10.19 20.97 0.01
N LEU A 142 9.79 19.98 0.80
CA LEU A 142 9.16 18.78 0.26
C LEU A 142 7.72 19.13 -0.13
N LYS A 143 7.45 19.18 -1.44
CA LYS A 143 6.10 19.44 -1.96
C LYS A 143 5.30 18.17 -1.75
N ARG A 144 4.40 18.21 -0.78
CA ARG A 144 3.44 17.13 -0.65
C ARG A 144 2.27 17.38 -1.60
N PRO A 145 1.71 16.32 -2.17
CA PRO A 145 0.42 16.40 -2.83
C PRO A 145 -0.63 16.82 -1.80
N ASP A 146 -1.53 17.72 -2.17
CA ASP A 146 -2.66 18.10 -1.30
C ASP A 146 -3.72 16.99 -1.31
N LEU A 147 -3.38 15.89 -0.64
CA LEU A 147 -4.32 14.79 -0.36
C LEU A 147 -5.24 15.16 0.79
N GLY A 148 -4.89 16.23 1.52
CA GLY A 148 -5.71 16.90 2.51
C GLY A 148 -7.09 17.25 1.96
N GLY A 149 -7.11 17.87 0.77
CA GLY A 149 -8.32 18.13 -0.01
C GLY A 149 -9.05 16.84 -0.38
N LEU A 150 -8.41 15.93 -1.11
CA LEU A 150 -9.02 14.70 -1.64
C LEU A 150 -9.60 13.76 -0.56
N LEU A 151 -8.89 13.56 0.54
CA LEU A 151 -9.37 12.74 1.66
C LEU A 151 -10.46 13.46 2.48
N SER A 152 -10.66 14.76 2.28
CA SER A 152 -11.78 15.53 2.87
C SER A 152 -13.00 15.62 1.96
N LEU A 153 -12.86 15.30 0.66
CA LEU A 153 -13.97 15.31 -0.27
C LEU A 153 -14.98 14.22 0.10
N ASP A 154 -16.26 14.54 -0.03
CA ASP A 154 -17.30 13.53 0.06
C ASP A 154 -17.30 12.63 -1.20
N ASP A 155 -18.05 11.52 -1.12
CA ASP A 155 -18.09 10.52 -2.19
C ASP A 155 -18.57 11.13 -3.54
N TYR A 156 -19.42 12.18 -3.50
CA TYR A 156 -19.96 12.84 -4.69
C TYR A 156 -18.92 13.79 -5.34
N GLU A 157 -18.16 14.51 -4.53
CA GLU A 157 -17.07 15.37 -5.00
C GLU A 157 -15.92 14.56 -5.61
N LEU A 158 -15.62 13.39 -5.05
CA LEU A 158 -14.65 12.43 -5.59
C LEU A 158 -15.08 11.88 -6.96
N GLU A 159 -16.36 11.51 -7.12
CA GLU A 159 -16.93 11.08 -8.40
C GLU A 159 -16.77 12.15 -9.47
N ARG A 160 -17.14 13.40 -9.15
CA ARG A 160 -17.06 14.51 -10.09
C ARG A 160 -15.62 14.84 -10.49
N LEU A 161 -14.70 14.84 -9.53
CA LEU A 161 -13.27 15.06 -9.81
C LEU A 161 -12.68 13.96 -10.68
N ARG A 162 -13.12 12.71 -10.50
CA ARG A 162 -12.66 11.58 -11.31
C ARG A 162 -13.19 11.67 -12.74
N ASP A 163 -14.48 11.96 -12.92
CA ASP A 163 -15.10 12.04 -14.24
C ASP A 163 -14.53 13.21 -15.07
N ASP A 164 -14.09 14.28 -14.42
CA ASP A 164 -13.47 15.45 -15.05
C ASP A 164 -11.93 15.35 -15.19
N ALA A 165 -11.27 14.39 -14.52
CA ALA A 165 -9.80 14.28 -14.49
C ALA A 165 -9.24 13.36 -15.58
N PRO A 166 -8.05 13.68 -16.14
CA PRO A 166 -7.34 12.76 -17.03
C PRO A 166 -6.98 11.44 -16.32
N PRO A 167 -7.05 10.28 -17.01
CA PRO A 167 -6.74 8.96 -16.40
C PRO A 167 -5.39 8.88 -15.69
N ALA A 168 -4.34 9.50 -16.25
CA ALA A 168 -3.01 9.55 -15.63
C ALA A 168 -2.98 10.27 -14.27
N VAL A 169 -3.87 11.25 -14.06
CA VAL A 169 -4.01 11.95 -12.77
C VAL A 169 -4.69 11.02 -11.75
N VAL A 170 -5.71 10.29 -12.15
CA VAL A 170 -6.42 9.32 -11.31
C VAL A 170 -5.49 8.17 -10.89
N GLU A 171 -4.70 7.66 -11.81
CA GLU A 171 -3.70 6.61 -11.54
C GLU A 171 -2.60 7.09 -10.58
N GLY A 172 -2.07 8.29 -10.80
CA GLY A 172 -1.09 8.92 -9.90
C GLY A 172 -1.63 9.15 -8.49
N LEU A 173 -2.92 9.48 -8.36
CA LEU A 173 -3.61 9.60 -7.07
C LEU A 173 -3.77 8.23 -6.36
N GLY A 174 -4.12 7.18 -7.09
CA GLY A 174 -4.23 5.81 -6.56
C GLY A 174 -2.91 5.30 -5.99
N LYS A 175 -1.82 5.40 -6.77
CA LYS A 175 -0.46 5.01 -6.34
C LYS A 175 -0.02 5.75 -5.07
N MET A 176 -0.35 7.02 -5.01
CA MET A 176 0.00 7.88 -3.89
C MET A 176 -0.81 7.58 -2.63
N LEU A 177 -2.10 7.25 -2.78
CA LEU A 177 -2.95 6.77 -1.69
C LEU A 177 -2.41 5.46 -1.12
N ASN A 178 -2.07 4.48 -1.99
CA ASN A 178 -1.46 3.21 -1.58
C ASN A 178 -0.20 3.43 -0.74
N ARG A 179 0.64 4.41 -1.10
CA ARG A 179 1.82 4.71 -0.28
C ARG A 179 1.47 5.28 1.10
N ILE A 180 0.47 6.14 1.22
CA ILE A 180 0.02 6.62 2.54
C ILE A 180 -0.50 5.47 3.38
N VAL A 181 -1.25 4.55 2.76
CA VAL A 181 -1.71 3.31 3.37
C VAL A 181 -0.52 2.52 3.90
N GLU A 182 0.48 2.23 3.07
CA GLU A 182 1.67 1.50 3.51
C GLU A 182 2.41 2.18 4.67
N GLN A 183 2.57 3.51 4.62
CA GLN A 183 3.22 4.27 5.69
C GLN A 183 2.43 4.18 7.00
N LEU A 184 1.10 4.29 6.93
CA LEU A 184 0.23 4.15 8.08
C LEU A 184 0.25 2.73 8.63
N MET A 185 0.20 1.72 7.76
CA MET A 185 0.30 0.30 8.12
C MET A 185 1.64 -0.04 8.77
N HIS A 186 2.75 0.53 8.28
CA HIS A 186 4.06 0.36 8.90
C HIS A 186 4.09 0.93 10.33
N LYS A 187 3.50 2.11 10.55
CA LYS A 187 3.39 2.73 11.89
C LYS A 187 2.49 1.92 12.81
N LEU A 188 1.38 1.39 12.31
CA LEU A 188 0.49 0.49 13.05
C LEU A 188 1.23 -0.78 13.47
N GLY A 189 1.97 -1.40 12.54
CA GLY A 189 2.81 -2.57 12.83
C GLY A 189 3.84 -2.29 13.92
N GLN A 190 4.60 -1.20 13.79
CA GLN A 190 5.58 -0.79 14.82
C GLN A 190 4.94 -0.51 16.19
N TYR A 191 3.73 0.04 16.20
CA TYR A 191 3.01 0.34 17.44
C TYR A 191 2.60 -0.94 18.18
N TYR A 192 2.08 -1.93 17.46
CA TYR A 192 1.60 -3.19 18.04
C TYR A 192 2.70 -4.24 18.25
N GLN A 193 3.93 -3.99 17.80
CA GLN A 193 5.11 -4.81 18.13
C GLN A 193 5.68 -4.54 19.53
N ARG A 194 5.14 -3.57 20.29
CA ARG A 194 5.58 -3.28 21.66
C ARG A 194 5.20 -4.43 22.61
N GLU A 195 6.02 -4.64 23.63
CA GLU A 195 5.82 -5.72 24.63
C GLU A 195 4.44 -5.67 25.30
N GLU A 196 3.86 -4.47 25.48
CA GLU A 196 2.54 -4.28 26.07
C GLU A 196 1.39 -4.94 25.29
N TYR A 197 1.56 -5.18 23.99
CA TYR A 197 0.56 -5.82 23.12
C TYR A 197 0.93 -7.26 22.73
N ALA A 198 1.99 -7.83 23.31
CA ALA A 198 2.45 -9.16 22.92
C ALA A 198 1.39 -10.25 23.18
N GLU A 199 0.69 -10.17 24.31
CA GLU A 199 -0.39 -11.11 24.65
C GLU A 199 -1.59 -10.95 23.70
N ASP A 200 -1.96 -9.70 23.38
CA ASP A 200 -3.03 -9.41 22.43
C ASP A 200 -2.71 -9.98 21.05
N PHE A 201 -1.48 -9.79 20.57
CA PHE A 201 -1.04 -10.28 19.27
C PHE A 201 -1.05 -11.81 19.21
N GLN A 202 -0.54 -12.49 20.25
CA GLN A 202 -0.56 -13.95 20.34
C GLN A 202 -1.98 -14.52 20.38
N ARG A 203 -2.86 -13.91 21.17
CA ARG A 203 -4.27 -14.30 21.26
C ARG A 203 -4.98 -14.10 19.93
N ALA A 204 -4.81 -12.94 19.30
CA ALA A 204 -5.39 -12.65 17.99
C ALA A 204 -4.93 -13.67 16.94
N LEU A 205 -3.63 -13.99 16.92
CA LEU A 205 -3.07 -14.93 15.97
C LEU A 205 -3.66 -16.34 16.14
N PHE A 206 -3.79 -16.80 17.39
CA PHE A 206 -4.43 -18.09 17.71
C PHE A 206 -5.92 -18.13 17.30
N LEU A 207 -6.66 -17.05 17.55
CA LEU A 207 -8.06 -16.93 17.16
C LEU A 207 -8.22 -16.90 15.64
N TYR A 208 -7.33 -16.20 14.93
CA TYR A 208 -7.35 -16.08 13.48
C TYR A 208 -6.96 -17.37 12.75
N SER A 209 -5.91 -18.07 13.19
CA SER A 209 -5.51 -19.35 12.60
C SER A 209 -6.55 -20.44 12.87
N GLY A 210 -7.28 -20.33 13.99
CA GLY A 210 -8.20 -21.35 14.46
C GLY A 210 -7.47 -22.62 14.92
N PRO A 211 -8.23 -23.62 15.40
CA PRO A 211 -7.66 -24.81 16.03
C PRO A 211 -7.02 -25.82 15.05
N PHE A 212 -7.24 -25.66 13.75
CA PHE A 212 -6.88 -26.67 12.74
C PHE A 212 -5.78 -26.22 11.76
N ARG A 213 -5.35 -24.96 11.81
CA ARG A 213 -4.33 -24.42 10.91
C ARG A 213 -3.09 -24.00 11.70
N PRO A 214 -1.90 -24.55 11.41
CA PRO A 214 -0.67 -23.99 11.95
C PRO A 214 -0.46 -22.59 11.38
N VAL A 215 0.11 -21.69 12.19
CA VAL A 215 0.58 -20.40 11.71
C VAL A 215 1.74 -20.65 10.74
N PRO A 216 1.74 -20.08 9.52
CA PRO A 216 2.85 -20.24 8.59
C PRO A 216 4.12 -19.59 9.14
N ASP A 217 5.27 -20.26 9.00
CA ASP A 217 6.59 -19.84 9.51
C ASP A 217 7.24 -18.67 8.71
N GLY A 218 6.47 -17.97 7.88
CA GLY A 218 6.88 -16.88 6.99
C GLY A 218 6.64 -17.22 5.51
N GLU A 219 6.37 -16.18 4.69
CA GLU A 219 6.11 -16.21 3.22
C GLU A 219 4.65 -16.39 2.75
N ASP A 220 3.66 -16.54 3.62
CA ASP A 220 2.24 -16.48 3.21
C ASP A 220 1.71 -15.04 3.34
N ASP A 221 2.01 -14.21 2.33
CA ASP A 221 1.55 -12.82 2.28
C ASP A 221 0.02 -12.70 2.35
N GLN A 222 -0.71 -13.67 1.79
CA GLN A 222 -2.17 -13.68 1.82
C GLN A 222 -2.70 -13.93 3.24
N PHE A 223 -2.07 -14.84 4.00
CA PHE A 223 -2.38 -15.06 5.40
C PHE A 223 -2.16 -13.79 6.22
N TRP A 224 -1.00 -13.15 6.07
CA TRP A 224 -0.64 -11.97 6.86
C TRP A 224 -1.50 -10.75 6.52
N LEU A 225 -1.83 -10.54 5.25
CA LEU A 225 -2.78 -9.49 4.85
C LEU A 225 -4.14 -9.70 5.51
N GLY A 226 -4.70 -10.90 5.46
CA GLY A 226 -5.97 -11.21 6.12
C GLY A 226 -5.91 -11.13 7.64
N PHE A 227 -4.78 -11.53 8.24
CA PHE A 227 -4.56 -11.40 9.69
C PHE A 227 -4.55 -9.94 10.13
N TRP A 228 -3.84 -9.06 9.40
CA TRP A 228 -3.80 -7.63 9.73
C TRP A 228 -5.17 -6.96 9.55
N ASP A 229 -5.95 -7.36 8.55
CA ASP A 229 -7.34 -6.92 8.41
C ASP A 229 -8.18 -7.31 9.64
N TYR A 230 -8.12 -8.58 10.04
CA TYR A 230 -8.79 -9.03 11.26
C TYR A 230 -8.29 -8.29 12.51
N PHE A 231 -6.98 -8.22 12.72
CA PHE A 231 -6.40 -7.68 13.94
C PHE A 231 -6.73 -6.19 14.09
N LEU A 232 -6.65 -5.40 13.02
CA LEU A 232 -6.85 -3.96 13.13
C LEU A 232 -8.31 -3.57 13.28
N PHE A 233 -9.21 -4.26 12.59
CA PHE A 233 -10.62 -3.85 12.46
C PHE A 233 -11.61 -4.66 13.31
N ASP A 234 -11.29 -5.91 13.65
CA ASP A 234 -12.23 -6.84 14.29
C ASP A 234 -11.78 -7.31 15.68
N TYR A 235 -10.46 -7.40 15.92
CA TYR A 235 -9.94 -7.80 17.23
C TYR A 235 -10.26 -6.73 18.29
N HIS A 236 -10.45 -7.17 19.53
CA HIS A 236 -10.67 -6.29 20.67
C HIS A 236 -9.59 -6.56 21.71
N LEU A 237 -8.88 -5.50 22.09
CA LEU A 237 -7.77 -5.54 23.03
C LEU A 237 -8.23 -6.03 24.41
N LEU A 238 -7.40 -6.86 25.06
CA LEU A 238 -7.69 -7.45 26.36
C LEU A 238 -7.89 -6.40 27.47
N GLY A 239 -7.15 -5.29 27.41
CA GLY A 239 -7.12 -4.30 28.48
C GLY A 239 -8.34 -3.38 28.55
N ASN A 240 -8.99 -3.11 27.41
CA ASN A 240 -10.04 -2.09 27.32
C ASN A 240 -11.22 -2.46 26.41
N ASP A 241 -11.20 -3.63 25.76
CA ASP A 241 -12.23 -4.08 24.82
C ASP A 241 -12.48 -3.08 23.67
N VAL A 242 -11.42 -2.40 23.22
CA VAL A 242 -11.44 -1.45 22.09
C VAL A 242 -10.67 -2.05 20.91
N LYS A 243 -11.06 -1.68 19.68
CA LYS A 243 -10.37 -2.15 18.47
C LYS A 243 -8.96 -1.57 18.37
N PRO A 244 -7.96 -2.32 17.88
CA PRO A 244 -6.60 -1.80 17.70
C PRO A 244 -6.53 -0.52 16.87
N LEU A 245 -7.35 -0.37 15.83
CA LEU A 245 -7.35 0.88 15.05
C LEU A 245 -7.83 2.09 15.88
N GLU A 246 -8.88 1.92 16.69
CA GLU A 246 -9.42 2.95 17.59
C GLU A 246 -8.41 3.32 18.69
N ASN A 247 -7.79 2.32 19.30
CA ASN A 247 -6.76 2.51 20.32
C ASN A 247 -5.54 3.26 19.76
N PHE A 248 -5.12 2.91 18.54
CA PHE A 248 -4.03 3.60 17.86
C PHE A 248 -4.39 5.06 17.54
N ALA A 249 -5.61 5.31 17.07
CA ALA A 249 -6.11 6.65 16.77
C ALA A 249 -6.14 7.53 18.03
N ALA A 250 -6.58 6.99 19.16
CA ALA A 250 -6.59 7.70 20.44
C ALA A 250 -5.18 8.04 20.94
N ALA A 251 -4.22 7.11 20.82
CA ALA A 251 -2.87 7.29 21.32
C ALA A 251 -1.97 8.16 20.42
N THR A 252 -2.11 8.03 19.10
CA THR A 252 -1.15 8.59 18.13
C THR A 252 -1.75 9.64 17.20
N GLY A 253 -3.08 9.85 17.23
CA GLY A 253 -3.79 10.68 16.26
C GLY A 253 -3.25 12.11 16.11
N THR A 254 -2.74 12.73 17.18
CA THR A 254 -2.15 14.08 17.14
C THR A 254 -0.73 14.10 16.56
N ALA A 255 0.02 13.01 16.66
CA ALA A 255 1.37 12.85 16.13
C ALA A 255 1.40 12.46 14.64
N LEU A 256 0.28 11.95 14.11
CA LEU A 256 0.11 11.65 12.70
C LEU A 256 0.04 12.92 11.84
N ARG A 257 0.50 12.80 10.59
CA ARG A 257 0.33 13.84 9.57
C ARG A 257 -1.15 14.02 9.25
N GLN A 258 -1.52 15.15 8.63
CA GLN A 258 -2.92 15.45 8.33
C GLN A 258 -3.54 14.39 7.40
N GLU A 259 -2.82 13.99 6.38
CA GLU A 259 -3.27 13.01 5.37
C GLU A 259 -3.42 11.62 6.00
N GLU A 260 -2.46 11.21 6.84
CA GLU A 260 -2.51 9.97 7.62
C GLU A 260 -3.67 9.97 8.61
N ARG A 261 -3.94 11.12 9.26
CA ARG A 261 -5.07 11.27 10.17
C ARG A 261 -6.40 11.16 9.43
N GLN A 262 -6.54 11.79 8.27
CA GLN A 262 -7.76 11.69 7.47
C GLN A 262 -7.98 10.28 6.94
N LEU A 263 -6.92 9.61 6.46
CA LEU A 263 -6.99 8.20 6.09
C LEU A 263 -7.39 7.34 7.29
N LEU A 264 -6.78 7.53 8.45
CA LEU A 264 -7.14 6.82 9.67
C LEU A 264 -8.60 7.06 10.07
N GLN A 265 -9.11 8.28 9.95
CA GLN A 265 -10.53 8.58 10.20
C GLN A 265 -11.45 7.86 9.20
N ARG A 266 -11.08 7.79 7.92
CA ARG A 266 -11.80 6.93 6.96
C ARG A 266 -11.72 5.47 7.38
N MET A 267 -10.55 5.02 7.83
CA MET A 267 -10.35 3.65 8.28
C MET A 267 -11.22 3.27 9.48
N LEU A 268 -11.40 4.18 10.44
CA LEU A 268 -12.28 3.96 11.59
C LEU A 268 -13.77 3.79 11.20
N ASN A 269 -14.16 4.26 10.01
CA ASN A 269 -15.52 4.11 9.49
C ASN A 269 -15.68 2.87 8.58
N ALA A 270 -14.67 2.00 8.48
CA ALA A 270 -14.81 0.77 7.73
C ALA A 270 -15.91 -0.11 8.30
N ARG A 271 -16.57 -0.83 7.40
CA ARG A 271 -17.53 -1.87 7.78
C ARG A 271 -17.14 -3.20 7.17
N PHE A 272 -17.10 -4.23 7.99
CA PHE A 272 -16.96 -5.59 7.52
C PHE A 272 -18.16 -5.94 6.63
N THR A 273 -17.88 -6.27 5.38
CA THR A 273 -18.90 -6.49 4.36
C THR A 273 -18.63 -7.79 3.64
N VAL A 274 -19.68 -8.59 3.43
CA VAL A 274 -19.64 -9.81 2.61
C VAL A 274 -20.50 -9.58 1.38
N PHE A 275 -19.92 -9.68 0.19
CA PHE A 275 -20.58 -9.27 -1.04
C PHE A 275 -20.17 -10.11 -2.24
N TYR A 276 -20.94 -10.00 -3.33
CA TYR A 276 -20.61 -10.59 -4.62
C TYR A 276 -20.86 -9.60 -5.74
N ILE A 277 -20.15 -9.77 -6.85
CA ILE A 277 -20.33 -8.96 -8.06
C ILE A 277 -21.61 -9.43 -8.76
N HIS A 278 -22.57 -8.52 -8.93
CA HIS A 278 -23.85 -8.76 -9.60
C HIS A 278 -23.74 -8.54 -11.11
N ARG A 279 -23.16 -7.41 -11.51
CA ARG A 279 -22.94 -7.06 -12.92
C ARG A 279 -21.74 -6.14 -13.06
N ILE A 280 -21.20 -6.12 -14.27
CA ILE A 280 -20.18 -5.15 -14.67
C ILE A 280 -20.91 -3.98 -15.31
N ILE A 281 -20.53 -2.77 -14.91
CA ILE A 281 -21.14 -1.53 -15.38
C ILE A 281 -20.42 -1.10 -16.66
N ASP A 282 -19.09 -0.97 -16.59
CA ASP A 282 -18.20 -0.58 -17.68
C ASP A 282 -16.79 -1.18 -17.47
N GLN A 283 -15.77 -0.61 -18.13
CA GLN A 283 -14.38 -1.07 -18.01
C GLN A 283 -13.76 -0.76 -16.64
N ASP A 284 -14.33 0.19 -15.91
CA ASP A 284 -13.76 0.74 -14.68
C ASP A 284 -14.58 0.32 -13.44
N TRP A 285 -15.84 -0.12 -13.59
CA TRP A 285 -16.77 -0.32 -12.47
C TRP A 285 -17.56 -1.62 -12.50
N VAL A 286 -17.77 -2.15 -11.29
CA VAL A 286 -18.64 -3.30 -11.02
C VAL A 286 -19.71 -2.96 -9.99
N GLU A 287 -20.93 -3.47 -10.20
CA GLU A 287 -22.01 -3.41 -9.22
C GLU A 287 -21.94 -4.64 -8.32
N CYS A 288 -21.81 -4.38 -7.02
CA CYS A 288 -21.75 -5.36 -5.95
C CYS A 288 -23.06 -5.40 -5.17
N VAL A 289 -23.35 -6.55 -4.57
CA VAL A 289 -24.51 -6.75 -3.69
C VAL A 289 -24.03 -7.33 -2.37
N ASN A 290 -24.38 -6.68 -1.26
CA ASN A 290 -24.18 -7.21 0.08
C ASN A 290 -25.03 -8.48 0.27
N LEU A 291 -24.40 -9.58 0.68
CA LEU A 291 -25.04 -10.88 0.81
C LEU A 291 -26.17 -10.87 1.86
N PHE A 292 -26.02 -10.07 2.91
CA PHE A 292 -26.89 -10.05 4.08
C PHE A 292 -27.95 -8.95 4.03
N THR A 293 -27.55 -7.73 3.66
CA THR A 293 -28.45 -6.56 3.63
C THR A 293 -29.11 -6.34 2.27
N GLU A 294 -28.61 -6.99 1.22
CA GLU A 294 -29.05 -6.79 -0.17
C GLU A 294 -28.82 -5.37 -0.71
N GLU A 295 -28.08 -4.54 0.04
CA GLU A 295 -27.63 -3.23 -0.41
C GLU A 295 -26.75 -3.37 -1.66
N ARG A 296 -27.00 -2.53 -2.65
CA ARG A 296 -26.20 -2.43 -3.87
C ARG A 296 -25.22 -1.26 -3.75
N PHE A 297 -23.99 -1.49 -4.16
CA PHE A 297 -22.93 -0.48 -4.18
C PHE A 297 -21.98 -0.75 -5.36
N GLN A 298 -21.11 0.20 -5.70
CA GLN A 298 -20.20 0.08 -6.83
C GLN A 298 -18.77 0.02 -6.34
N LEU A 299 -17.95 -0.83 -6.95
CA LEU A 299 -16.51 -0.87 -6.71
C LEU A 299 -15.75 -0.74 -8.02
N PRO A 300 -14.52 -0.21 -7.99
CA PRO A 300 -13.62 -0.29 -9.13
C PRO A 300 -13.47 -1.73 -9.62
N PHE A 301 -13.32 -1.89 -10.93
CA PHE A 301 -13.11 -3.19 -11.56
C PHE A 301 -11.83 -3.82 -11.01
N PRO A 302 -11.90 -5.01 -10.38
CA PRO A 302 -10.70 -5.70 -9.93
C PRO A 302 -9.96 -6.31 -11.13
N ASP A 303 -8.63 -6.32 -11.10
CA ASP A 303 -7.78 -7.01 -12.10
C ASP A 303 -7.92 -8.55 -12.01
N ILE A 304 -9.13 -9.07 -12.21
CA ILE A 304 -9.47 -10.50 -12.16
C ILE A 304 -10.14 -10.88 -13.49
N ASP A 305 -9.91 -12.10 -13.97
CA ASP A 305 -10.54 -12.58 -15.20
C ASP A 305 -12.08 -12.60 -15.11
N TYR A 306 -12.74 -11.96 -16.08
CA TYR A 306 -14.19 -11.71 -16.18
C TYR A 306 -15.02 -12.99 -15.99
N THR A 307 -14.54 -14.10 -16.54
CA THR A 307 -15.23 -15.39 -16.55
C THR A 307 -15.36 -16.02 -15.17
N SER A 308 -14.44 -15.68 -14.26
CA SER A 308 -14.34 -16.25 -12.92
C SER A 308 -14.98 -15.36 -11.85
N MET A 309 -15.07 -14.04 -12.09
CA MET A 309 -15.59 -13.04 -11.14
C MET A 309 -16.97 -13.37 -10.57
N ARG A 310 -17.90 -13.85 -11.40
CA ARG A 310 -19.28 -14.16 -10.96
C ARG A 310 -19.35 -15.30 -9.95
N ARG A 311 -18.30 -16.10 -9.82
CA ARG A 311 -18.24 -17.24 -8.89
C ARG A 311 -17.62 -16.88 -7.56
N PHE A 312 -17.04 -15.70 -7.40
CA PHE A 312 -16.43 -15.30 -6.14
C PHE A 312 -17.45 -14.69 -5.16
N LEU A 313 -17.24 -15.00 -3.89
CA LEU A 313 -17.74 -14.27 -2.75
C LEU A 313 -16.56 -13.53 -2.15
N PHE A 314 -16.75 -12.24 -1.90
CA PHE A 314 -15.75 -11.35 -1.32
C PHE A 314 -16.13 -11.00 0.11
N TYR A 315 -15.14 -10.86 0.98
CA TYR A 315 -15.34 -10.38 2.34
C TYR A 315 -14.13 -9.62 2.85
N GLY A 316 -14.37 -8.56 3.62
CA GLY A 316 -13.34 -7.67 4.17
C GLY A 316 -13.93 -6.32 4.55
N HIS A 317 -13.06 -5.36 4.88
CA HIS A 317 -13.46 -4.01 5.25
C HIS A 317 -13.54 -3.07 4.05
N LEU A 318 -14.70 -2.44 3.87
CA LEU A 318 -14.91 -1.42 2.84
C LEU A 318 -14.97 -0.02 3.47
N PHE A 319 -14.30 0.95 2.84
CA PHE A 319 -14.21 2.35 3.29
C PHE A 319 -14.97 3.26 2.34
N SER A 320 -16.12 3.76 2.80
CA SER A 320 -17.06 4.54 1.97
C SER A 320 -17.45 3.82 0.66
N ARG A 321 -18.42 4.37 -0.07
CA ARG A 321 -19.08 3.61 -1.14
C ARG A 321 -18.19 3.33 -2.35
N HIS A 322 -17.00 3.96 -2.47
CA HIS A 322 -16.23 3.95 -3.71
C HIS A 322 -14.70 3.99 -3.57
N MET A 323 -14.12 3.85 -2.36
CA MET A 323 -12.66 3.88 -2.15
C MET A 323 -12.15 2.55 -1.56
N LEU A 324 -11.41 1.79 -2.37
CA LEU A 324 -10.88 0.50 -1.97
C LEU A 324 -9.60 0.64 -1.15
N MET A 325 -9.48 -0.18 -0.11
CA MET A 325 -8.19 -0.76 0.26
C MET A 325 -8.18 -2.18 -0.31
N ILE A 326 -7.73 -2.32 -1.56
CA ILE A 326 -7.76 -3.59 -2.31
C ILE A 326 -7.01 -4.70 -1.54
N ASN A 327 -6.01 -4.32 -0.75
CA ASN A 327 -5.08 -5.25 -0.09
C ASN A 327 -5.70 -6.10 1.03
N TYR A 328 -6.95 -5.85 1.44
CA TYR A 328 -7.58 -6.52 2.59
C TYR A 328 -8.90 -7.25 2.26
N ILE A 329 -9.27 -7.32 0.98
CA ILE A 329 -10.47 -8.06 0.56
C ILE A 329 -10.08 -9.50 0.25
N ALA A 330 -10.57 -10.43 1.05
CA ALA A 330 -10.46 -11.85 0.76
C ALA A 330 -11.52 -12.27 -0.27
N SER A 331 -11.20 -13.29 -1.06
CA SER A 331 -12.12 -13.86 -2.04
C SER A 331 -12.10 -15.38 -1.99
N VAL A 332 -13.28 -15.99 -2.15
CA VAL A 332 -13.46 -17.44 -2.18
C VAL A 332 -14.41 -17.82 -3.31
N GLU A 333 -14.14 -18.93 -3.99
CA GLU A 333 -15.08 -19.44 -4.97
C GLU A 333 -16.32 -20.00 -4.26
N ALA A 334 -17.48 -19.40 -4.52
CA ALA A 334 -18.74 -19.79 -3.94
C ALA A 334 -19.87 -19.77 -4.97
N SER A 335 -20.41 -20.96 -5.26
CA SER A 335 -21.61 -21.12 -6.07
C SER A 335 -22.83 -20.43 -5.42
N PRO A 336 -23.89 -20.09 -6.18
CA PRO A 336 -25.11 -19.51 -5.61
C PRO A 336 -25.72 -20.34 -4.46
N ASN A 337 -25.66 -21.67 -4.58
CA ASN A 337 -26.12 -22.57 -3.52
C ASN A 337 -25.23 -22.48 -2.27
N LEU A 338 -23.91 -22.40 -2.44
CA LEU A 338 -22.98 -22.23 -1.31
C LEU A 338 -23.18 -20.86 -0.63
N ARG A 339 -23.36 -19.78 -1.41
CA ARG A 339 -23.67 -18.45 -0.86
C ARG A 339 -24.96 -18.46 -0.02
N ARG A 340 -25.99 -19.15 -0.48
CA ARG A 340 -27.23 -19.32 0.29
C ARG A 340 -26.97 -20.06 1.61
N ARG A 341 -26.19 -21.15 1.58
CA ARG A 341 -25.83 -21.91 2.81
C ARG A 341 -24.99 -21.06 3.78
N ILE A 342 -24.06 -20.25 3.26
CA ILE A 342 -23.28 -19.28 4.04
C ILE A 342 -24.21 -18.26 4.70
N LYS A 343 -25.15 -17.68 3.93
CA LYS A 343 -26.15 -16.72 4.45
C LYS A 343 -27.00 -17.34 5.56
N GLU A 344 -27.49 -18.57 5.36
CA GLU A 344 -28.30 -19.29 6.35
C GLU A 344 -27.51 -19.60 7.63
N GLU A 345 -26.26 -20.07 7.51
CA GLU A 345 -25.43 -20.39 8.67
C GLU A 345 -25.10 -19.15 9.51
N ILE A 346 -24.68 -18.08 8.86
CA ILE A 346 -24.35 -16.84 9.56
C ILE A 346 -25.60 -16.17 10.15
N ALA A 347 -26.76 -16.27 9.49
CA ALA A 347 -28.03 -15.83 10.07
C ALA A 347 -28.41 -16.62 11.33
N ARG A 348 -28.11 -17.93 11.40
CA ARG A 348 -28.28 -18.71 12.64
C ARG A 348 -27.36 -18.20 13.75
N GLN A 349 -26.11 -17.88 13.45
CA GLN A 349 -25.16 -17.33 14.42
C GLN A 349 -25.61 -15.96 14.93
N LYS A 350 -26.12 -15.08 14.05
CA LYS A 350 -26.76 -13.83 14.44
C LYS A 350 -27.96 -14.05 15.36
N ALA A 351 -28.83 -15.01 15.05
CA ALA A 351 -29.98 -15.32 15.90
C ALA A 351 -29.58 -15.77 17.32
N ILE A 352 -28.43 -16.43 17.47
CA ILE A 352 -27.88 -16.76 18.80
C ILE A 352 -27.38 -15.49 19.51
N PHE A 353 -26.73 -14.58 18.79
CA PHE A 353 -26.28 -13.29 19.31
C PHE A 353 -27.44 -12.42 19.78
N GLU A 354 -28.55 -12.42 19.03
CA GLU A 354 -29.79 -11.70 19.38
C GLU A 354 -30.42 -12.16 20.70
N ILE A 355 -30.18 -13.40 21.14
CA ILE A 355 -30.64 -13.87 22.47
C ILE A 355 -30.02 -13.02 23.58
N GLN A 356 -28.77 -12.59 23.40
CA GLN A 356 -28.04 -11.76 24.36
C GLN A 356 -28.24 -10.26 24.08
N HIS A 357 -28.45 -9.88 22.82
CA HIS A 357 -28.63 -8.50 22.38
C HIS A 357 -29.86 -8.38 21.45
N PRO A 358 -31.09 -8.29 22.01
CA PRO A 358 -32.34 -8.40 21.23
C PRO A 358 -32.53 -7.35 20.13
N ASP A 359 -31.94 -6.16 20.29
CA ASP A 359 -32.06 -5.05 19.34
C ASP A 359 -30.89 -4.98 18.33
N ALA A 360 -29.99 -5.97 18.35
CA ALA A 360 -28.78 -5.94 17.53
C ALA A 360 -29.04 -6.19 16.03
N GLY A 361 -28.53 -5.29 15.20
CA GLY A 361 -28.52 -5.39 13.75
C GLY A 361 -27.39 -6.27 13.20
N TRP A 362 -27.26 -6.29 11.87
CA TRP A 362 -26.12 -6.93 11.20
C TRP A 362 -24.81 -6.22 11.52
N ASP A 363 -24.84 -4.88 11.59
CA ASP A 363 -23.68 -4.07 11.91
C ASP A 363 -23.14 -4.43 13.31
N ASP A 364 -23.99 -4.51 14.33
CA ASP A 364 -23.59 -4.88 15.70
C ASP A 364 -23.02 -6.31 15.77
N PHE A 365 -23.63 -7.25 15.02
CA PHE A 365 -23.14 -8.62 14.97
C PHE A 365 -21.77 -8.70 14.31
N PHE A 366 -21.56 -8.04 13.17
CA PHE A 366 -20.26 -8.04 12.48
C PHE A 366 -19.20 -7.28 13.28
N ASP A 367 -19.56 -6.18 13.92
CA ASP A 367 -18.65 -5.41 14.78
C ASP A 367 -18.01 -6.29 15.86
N ARG A 368 -18.80 -7.21 16.45
CA ARG A 368 -18.32 -8.09 17.51
C ARG A 368 -17.81 -9.45 17.03
N HIS A 369 -18.35 -9.96 15.92
CA HIS A 369 -18.20 -11.36 15.52
C HIS A 369 -17.78 -11.57 14.06
N ALA A 370 -17.21 -10.57 13.39
CA ALA A 370 -16.66 -10.71 12.03
C ALA A 370 -15.69 -11.90 11.87
N LEU A 371 -14.86 -12.20 12.87
CA LEU A 371 -13.98 -13.37 12.81
C LEU A 371 -14.75 -14.71 12.71
N VAL A 372 -15.91 -14.82 13.39
CA VAL A 372 -16.76 -16.01 13.30
C VAL A 372 -17.31 -16.16 11.88
N VAL A 373 -17.64 -15.04 11.23
CA VAL A 373 -18.08 -15.00 9.84
C VAL A 373 -16.97 -15.48 8.90
N ARG A 374 -15.74 -14.97 9.05
CA ARG A 374 -14.57 -15.43 8.28
C ARG A 374 -14.38 -16.94 8.39
N HIS A 375 -14.33 -17.46 9.62
CA HIS A 375 -14.19 -18.90 9.87
C HIS A 375 -15.34 -19.72 9.28
N SER A 376 -16.58 -19.21 9.37
CA SER A 376 -17.74 -19.91 8.82
C SER A 376 -17.68 -20.01 7.30
N ILE A 377 -17.26 -18.93 6.63
CA ILE A 377 -17.05 -18.91 5.19
C ILE A 377 -15.95 -19.91 4.82
N ASP A 378 -14.79 -19.82 5.47
CA ASP A 378 -13.63 -20.67 5.17
C ASP A 378 -13.92 -22.15 5.42
N MET A 379 -14.58 -22.49 6.53
CA MET A 379 -15.02 -23.86 6.82
C MET A 379 -15.98 -24.38 5.75
N LEU A 380 -17.03 -23.62 5.43
CA LEU A 380 -18.03 -24.05 4.44
C LEU A 380 -17.44 -24.19 3.03
N VAL A 381 -16.48 -23.35 2.66
CA VAL A 381 -15.77 -23.44 1.37
C VAL A 381 -14.82 -24.63 1.35
N SER A 382 -14.05 -24.85 2.42
CA SER A 382 -13.09 -25.96 2.53
C SER A 382 -13.76 -27.34 2.56
N GLN A 383 -14.94 -27.46 3.18
CA GLN A 383 -15.70 -28.71 3.30
C GLN A 383 -16.68 -28.95 2.14
N ALA A 384 -16.88 -27.97 1.26
CA ALA A 384 -17.68 -28.11 0.05
C ALA A 384 -16.90 -28.66 -1.14
N LYS A 385 -15.57 -28.73 -1.05
CA LYS A 385 -14.69 -29.47 -1.96
C LYS A 385 -14.61 -30.92 -1.53
#